data_AF-A0AAW8DIS4-F1
#
_entry.id   AF-A0AAW8DIS4-F1
#
_cell.length_a   1.000
_cell.length_b   1.000
_cell.length_c   1.000
_cell.angle_alpha   90.00
_cell.angle_beta   90.00
_cell.angle_gamma   90.00
#
_symmetry.space_group_name_H-M   'P 1'
#
loop_
_entity.id
_entity.type
_entity.pdbx_description
1 polymer ?
#
loop_
_entity_poly.entity_id
_entity_poly.type
_entity_poly.pdbx_seq_one_letter_code
_entity_poly.pdbx_strand_id
1 'polypeptide(L)'
;MDALYQPNKTGFDALDELDQVDWSRLEHCYGKGVVSLGVAGGVSLAIAGDVSRSLAALRTDSSLAISDGLYSNICHQGTVYRATAYAVPFIAAVAAGNVPEGIRVPLLALLGDIAIGGSYVAPDGSYAGAVGDHVEVLVTESLATSMERLSTIRTPRLVALIQAIQSLLVQSTDARRDAVESAIDVALTPPATHWDRRP
;
A
#
# COMPACT_ATOMS: atom_id res chain seq x y z
N MET A 1 -12.69 3.21 -19.24
CA MET A 1 -12.56 3.00 -17.79
C MET A 1 -12.81 4.33 -17.14
N ASP A 2 -13.62 4.39 -16.09
CA ASP A 2 -13.77 5.62 -15.31
C ASP A 2 -12.40 5.99 -14.72
N ALA A 3 -12.08 7.29 -14.69
CA ALA A 3 -10.83 7.77 -14.11
C ALA A 3 -10.74 7.35 -12.64
N LEU A 4 -9.56 6.93 -12.19
CA LEU A 4 -9.33 6.59 -10.78
C LEU A 4 -9.55 7.83 -9.92
N TYR A 5 -10.38 7.70 -8.88
CA TYR A 5 -10.63 8.78 -7.94
C TYR A 5 -9.34 9.16 -7.21
N GLN A 6 -9.08 10.47 -7.11
CA GLN A 6 -7.94 11.04 -6.41
C GLN A 6 -8.45 11.88 -5.23
N PRO A 7 -8.19 11.50 -3.96
CA PRO A 7 -8.62 12.26 -2.81
C PRO A 7 -8.10 13.70 -2.85
N ASN A 8 -8.95 14.67 -2.53
CA ASN A 8 -8.55 16.08 -2.52
C ASN A 8 -7.76 16.42 -1.25
N LYS A 9 -8.09 15.77 -0.14
CA LYS A 9 -7.43 15.97 1.15
C LYS A 9 -6.21 15.05 1.32
N THR A 10 -5.44 15.28 2.38
CA THR A 10 -4.30 14.44 2.80
C THR A 10 -4.42 14.04 4.26
N GLY A 11 -3.60 13.09 4.70
CA GLY A 11 -3.68 12.53 6.04
C GLY A 11 -4.99 11.77 6.22
N PHE A 12 -5.47 11.68 7.47
CA PHE A 12 -6.71 10.97 7.74
C PHE A 12 -7.94 11.60 7.10
N ASP A 13 -7.92 12.88 6.76
CA ASP A 13 -9.07 13.56 6.15
C ASP A 13 -9.37 13.02 4.74
N ALA A 14 -8.36 12.50 4.04
CA ALA A 14 -8.56 11.84 2.74
C ALA A 14 -9.53 10.66 2.82
N LEU A 15 -9.64 10.01 4.00
CA LEU A 15 -10.52 8.86 4.22
C LEU A 15 -12.00 9.26 4.36
N ASP A 16 -12.33 10.56 4.42
CA ASP A 16 -13.72 11.03 4.33
C ASP A 16 -14.30 10.87 2.92
N GLU A 17 -13.43 10.65 1.92
CA GLU A 17 -13.79 10.60 0.51
C GLU A 17 -13.90 9.14 0.00
N LEU A 18 -13.91 8.15 0.91
CA LEU A 18 -13.98 6.73 0.55
C LEU A 18 -15.30 6.38 -0.18
N ASP A 19 -16.36 7.15 0.04
CA ASP A 19 -17.67 6.96 -0.62
C ASP A 19 -17.67 7.33 -2.11
N GLN A 20 -16.61 8.00 -2.59
CA GLN A 20 -16.44 8.36 -4.00
C GLN A 20 -16.05 7.16 -4.88
N VAL A 21 -15.70 6.02 -4.25
CA VAL A 21 -15.37 4.77 -4.94
C VAL A 21 -16.46 3.74 -4.67
N ASP A 22 -17.00 3.15 -5.74
CA ASP A 22 -17.92 2.01 -5.63
C ASP A 22 -17.14 0.71 -5.36
N TRP A 23 -16.75 0.53 -4.10
CA TRP A 23 -15.98 -0.64 -3.64
C TRP A 23 -16.69 -1.96 -3.91
N SER A 24 -18.03 -1.98 -3.96
CA SER A 24 -18.84 -3.19 -4.19
C SER A 24 -18.55 -3.87 -5.53
N ARG A 25 -17.96 -3.14 -6.48
CA ARG A 25 -17.65 -3.61 -7.84
C ARG A 25 -16.21 -4.08 -8.02
N LEU A 26 -15.37 -3.89 -7.02
CA LEU A 26 -13.93 -4.13 -7.13
C LEU A 26 -13.57 -5.50 -6.58
N GLU A 27 -12.61 -6.14 -7.25
CA GLU A 27 -12.07 -7.44 -6.83
C GLU A 27 -10.81 -7.24 -6.00
N HIS A 28 -10.71 -8.01 -4.92
CA HIS A 28 -9.61 -8.09 -3.96
C HIS A 28 -9.31 -9.57 -3.67
N CYS A 29 -8.34 -9.88 -2.81
CA CYS A 29 -7.92 -11.26 -2.53
C CYS A 29 -9.06 -12.24 -2.20
N TYR A 30 -10.05 -11.78 -1.43
CA TYR A 30 -11.15 -12.63 -0.97
C TYR A 30 -12.37 -12.68 -1.91
N GLY A 31 -12.32 -12.03 -3.08
CA GLY A 31 -13.44 -11.92 -4.01
C GLY A 31 -13.83 -10.48 -4.32
N LYS A 32 -15.10 -10.26 -4.68
CA LYS A 32 -15.60 -8.97 -5.15
C LYS A 32 -16.46 -8.27 -4.09
N GLY A 33 -16.22 -6.98 -3.90
CA GLY A 33 -17.02 -6.12 -3.04
C GLY A 33 -16.70 -6.29 -1.56
N VAL A 34 -17.72 -6.58 -0.75
CA VAL A 34 -17.56 -6.91 0.67
C VAL A 34 -17.79 -8.40 0.86
N VAL A 35 -16.79 -9.10 1.35
CA VAL A 35 -16.84 -10.54 1.60
C VAL A 35 -16.75 -10.80 3.11
N SER A 36 -17.82 -11.32 3.70
CA SER A 36 -17.80 -11.73 5.10
C SER A 36 -17.11 -13.08 5.25
N LEU A 37 -15.95 -13.08 5.92
CA LEU A 37 -15.14 -14.29 6.13
C LEU A 37 -15.50 -15.08 7.41
N GLY A 38 -16.56 -14.66 8.12
CA GLY A 38 -17.01 -15.30 9.36
C GLY A 38 -16.13 -15.01 10.58
N VAL A 39 -16.54 -15.50 11.75
CA VAL A 39 -15.91 -15.22 13.06
C VAL A 39 -15.05 -16.39 13.56
N ALA A 40 -14.65 -17.31 12.67
CA ALA A 40 -13.93 -18.52 13.09
C ALA A 40 -12.50 -18.17 13.57
N GLY A 41 -12.35 -17.95 14.87
CA GLY A 41 -11.10 -18.19 15.59
C GLY A 41 -10.25 -16.99 16.00
N GLY A 42 -10.67 -15.74 15.76
CA GLY A 42 -10.00 -14.56 16.33
C GLY A 42 -9.90 -13.39 15.36
N VAL A 43 -10.33 -12.23 15.85
CA VAL A 43 -10.12 -10.79 15.51
C VAL A 43 -9.57 -10.36 14.12
N SER A 44 -8.75 -11.16 13.43
CA SER A 44 -8.07 -10.83 12.17
C SER A 44 -8.98 -10.84 10.91
N LEU A 45 -10.14 -11.52 10.94
CA LEU A 45 -11.07 -11.59 9.81
C LEU A 45 -12.07 -10.43 9.73
N ALA A 46 -12.09 -9.49 10.69
CA ALA A 46 -13.15 -8.50 10.79
C ALA A 46 -13.10 -7.39 9.71
N ILE A 47 -11.92 -7.16 9.14
CA ILE A 47 -11.69 -6.16 8.08
C ILE A 47 -11.13 -6.78 6.78
N ALA A 48 -10.65 -8.02 6.87
CA ALA A 48 -10.35 -8.83 5.69
C ALA A 48 -11.65 -9.07 4.89
N GLY A 49 -11.59 -8.90 3.58
CA GLY A 49 -12.76 -8.88 2.69
C GLY A 49 -13.48 -7.54 2.61
N ASP A 50 -12.97 -6.46 3.22
CA ASP A 50 -13.52 -5.11 3.11
C ASP A 50 -12.41 -4.05 3.06
N VAL A 51 -12.04 -3.66 1.83
CA VAL A 51 -10.97 -2.68 1.57
C VAL A 51 -11.31 -1.30 2.13
N SER A 52 -12.56 -0.87 1.98
CA SER A 52 -13.02 0.45 2.42
C SER A 52 -12.93 0.57 3.95
N ARG A 53 -13.36 -0.48 4.66
CA ARG A 53 -13.27 -0.57 6.11
C ARG A 53 -11.82 -0.66 6.59
N SER A 54 -10.97 -1.39 5.86
CA SER A 54 -9.54 -1.45 6.15
C SER A 54 -8.88 -0.07 6.06
N LEU A 55 -9.19 0.72 5.03
CA LEU A 55 -8.73 2.10 4.89
C LEU A 55 -9.26 2.98 6.03
N ALA A 56 -10.55 2.90 6.36
CA ALA A 56 -11.15 3.67 7.46
C ALA A 56 -10.52 3.35 8.82
N ALA A 57 -10.14 2.08 9.04
CA ALA A 57 -9.54 1.61 10.29
C ALA A 57 -8.15 2.23 10.57
N LEU A 58 -7.49 2.85 9.58
CA LEU A 58 -6.22 3.58 9.78
C LEU A 58 -6.32 4.65 10.88
N ARG A 59 -7.53 5.20 11.12
CA ARG A 59 -7.79 6.20 12.17
C ARG A 59 -7.78 5.64 13.58
N THR A 60 -8.18 4.38 13.75
CA THR A 60 -8.50 3.80 15.06
C THR A 60 -7.54 2.69 15.45
N ASP A 61 -7.10 1.88 14.49
CA ASP A 61 -6.15 0.79 14.68
C ASP A 61 -5.32 0.63 13.41
N SER A 62 -4.29 1.46 13.27
CA SER A 62 -3.45 1.47 12.08
C SER A 62 -2.64 0.19 11.91
N SER A 63 -2.30 -0.51 12.99
CA SER A 63 -1.57 -1.77 12.90
C SER A 63 -2.42 -2.83 12.24
N LEU A 64 -3.63 -3.06 12.78
CA LEU A 64 -4.60 -4.00 12.21
C LEU A 64 -4.99 -3.60 10.79
N ALA A 65 -5.27 -2.31 10.57
CA ALA A 65 -5.65 -1.78 9.25
C ALA A 65 -4.61 -2.10 8.18
N ILE A 66 -3.32 -1.97 8.50
CA ILE A 66 -2.25 -2.20 7.53
C ILE A 66 -2.01 -3.70 7.36
N SER A 67 -1.77 -4.46 8.45
CA SER A 67 -1.40 -5.87 8.36
C SER A 67 -2.57 -6.74 7.90
N ASP A 68 -3.66 -6.72 8.65
CA ASP A 68 -4.76 -7.67 8.50
C ASP A 68 -5.80 -7.14 7.51
N GLY A 69 -5.81 -5.81 7.29
CA GLY A 69 -6.64 -5.15 6.31
C GLY A 69 -5.96 -5.04 4.95
N LEU A 70 -5.10 -4.05 4.77
CA LEU A 70 -4.59 -3.67 3.45
C LEU A 70 -3.70 -4.75 2.83
N TYR A 71 -2.69 -5.27 3.53
CA TYR A 71 -1.86 -6.35 2.99
C TYR A 71 -2.70 -7.58 2.62
N SER A 72 -3.61 -8.00 3.50
CA SER A 72 -4.49 -9.15 3.25
C SER A 72 -5.46 -8.95 2.08
N ASN A 73 -5.96 -7.74 1.86
CA ASN A 73 -6.97 -7.50 0.82
C ASN A 73 -6.36 -7.16 -0.54
N ILE A 74 -5.39 -6.25 -0.60
CA ILE A 74 -4.95 -5.57 -1.83
C ILE A 74 -3.50 -5.84 -2.23
N CYS A 75 -2.72 -6.52 -1.38
CA CYS A 75 -1.36 -6.96 -1.70
C CYS A 75 -1.09 -8.34 -1.07
N HIS A 76 -2.00 -9.28 -1.29
CA HIS A 76 -1.97 -10.56 -0.58
C HIS A 76 -0.86 -11.43 -1.13
N GLN A 77 0.15 -11.70 -0.30
CA GLN A 77 1.35 -12.43 -0.72
C GLN A 77 1.90 -11.84 -2.03
N GLY A 78 2.07 -10.52 -2.07
CA GLY A 78 2.57 -9.79 -3.25
C GLY A 78 1.62 -9.68 -4.43
N THR A 79 0.45 -10.34 -4.41
CA THR A 79 -0.53 -10.27 -5.51
C THR A 79 -1.35 -8.99 -5.42
N VAL A 80 -1.47 -8.27 -6.54
CA VAL A 80 -2.30 -7.07 -6.64
C VAL A 80 -3.59 -7.32 -7.41
N TYR A 81 -4.65 -6.60 -7.04
CA TYR A 81 -6.00 -6.79 -7.53
C TYR A 81 -6.59 -5.48 -8.04
N ARG A 82 -7.76 -5.54 -8.67
CA ARG A 82 -8.42 -4.33 -9.16
C ARG A 82 -8.67 -3.31 -8.03
N ALA A 83 -9.05 -3.76 -6.83
CA ALA A 83 -9.24 -2.89 -5.68
C ALA A 83 -7.95 -2.18 -5.23
N THR A 84 -6.78 -2.76 -5.50
CA THR A 84 -5.47 -2.17 -5.19
C THR A 84 -5.32 -0.82 -5.88
N ALA A 85 -5.64 -0.73 -7.16
CA ALA A 85 -5.53 0.52 -7.91
C ALA A 85 -6.41 1.64 -7.34
N TYR A 86 -7.57 1.32 -6.76
CA TYR A 86 -8.47 2.31 -6.15
C TYR A 86 -8.09 2.65 -4.71
N ALA A 87 -7.36 1.78 -4.02
CA ALA A 87 -6.85 2.04 -2.66
C ALA A 87 -5.57 2.88 -2.65
N VAL A 88 -4.70 2.72 -3.66
CA VAL A 88 -3.41 3.44 -3.78
C VAL A 88 -3.53 4.96 -3.58
N PRO A 89 -4.50 5.68 -4.18
CA PRO A 89 -4.62 7.13 -4.00
C PRO A 89 -4.89 7.54 -2.56
N PHE A 90 -5.70 6.76 -1.82
CA PHE A 90 -5.97 6.99 -0.40
C PHE A 90 -4.75 6.70 0.46
N ILE A 91 -4.04 5.61 0.19
CA ILE A 91 -2.79 5.26 0.91
C ILE A 91 -1.75 6.37 0.75
N ALA A 92 -1.53 6.83 -0.48
CA ALA A 92 -0.59 7.91 -0.77
C ALA A 92 -1.03 9.24 -0.13
N ALA A 93 -2.33 9.57 -0.20
CA ALA A 93 -2.86 10.78 0.44
C ALA A 93 -2.69 10.76 1.97
N VAL A 94 -2.93 9.63 2.62
CA VAL A 94 -2.71 9.46 4.07
C VAL A 94 -1.22 9.62 4.40
N ALA A 95 -0.34 8.93 3.68
CA ALA A 95 1.10 8.99 3.91
C ALA A 95 1.70 10.40 3.70
N ALA A 96 1.17 11.18 2.74
CA ALA A 96 1.56 12.55 2.46
C ALA A 96 1.12 13.58 3.52
N GLY A 97 0.14 13.23 4.36
CA GLY A 97 -0.41 14.13 5.36
C GLY A 97 0.34 14.13 6.69
N ASN A 98 -0.22 14.87 7.65
CA ASN A 98 0.29 14.93 9.02
C ASN A 98 -0.15 13.69 9.83
N VAL A 99 0.50 12.56 9.59
CA VAL A 99 0.32 11.31 10.33
C VAL A 99 1.60 10.90 11.07
N PRO A 100 1.52 10.08 12.13
CA PRO A 100 2.69 9.51 12.79
C PRO A 100 3.57 8.71 11.83
N GLU A 101 4.89 8.69 12.06
CA GLU A 101 5.84 7.86 11.29
C GLU A 101 5.49 6.37 11.36
N GLY A 102 4.97 5.90 12.50
CA GLY A 102 4.49 4.52 12.66
C GLY A 102 3.32 4.13 11.74
N ILE A 103 2.71 5.10 11.05
CA ILE A 103 1.70 4.88 10.01
C ILE A 103 2.30 5.19 8.64
N ARG A 104 3.00 6.32 8.51
CA ARG A 104 3.60 6.74 7.22
C ARG A 104 4.56 5.69 6.65
N VAL A 105 5.49 5.21 7.48
CA VAL A 105 6.53 4.27 7.06
C VAL A 105 5.93 2.97 6.51
N PRO A 106 5.04 2.24 7.22
CA PRO A 106 4.46 1.01 6.67
C PRO A 106 3.51 1.25 5.49
N LEU A 107 2.83 2.40 5.40
CA LEU A 107 2.04 2.72 4.19
C LEU A 107 2.93 2.92 2.96
N LEU A 108 4.09 3.57 3.10
CA LEU A 108 5.05 3.70 2.00
C LEU A 108 5.70 2.35 1.63
N ALA A 109 5.96 1.50 2.62
CA ALA A 109 6.42 0.13 2.37
C ALA A 109 5.39 -0.65 1.54
N LEU A 110 4.11 -0.60 1.93
CA LEU A 110 3.02 -1.20 1.17
C LEU A 110 2.92 -0.66 -0.26
N LEU A 111 3.08 0.64 -0.49
CA LEU A 111 3.13 1.19 -1.86
C LEU A 111 4.32 0.65 -2.67
N GLY A 112 5.46 0.39 -2.01
CA GLY A 112 6.60 -0.28 -2.62
C GLY A 112 6.29 -1.71 -3.02
N ASP A 113 5.69 -2.50 -2.12
CA ASP A 113 5.25 -3.88 -2.39
C ASP A 113 4.24 -3.94 -3.55
N ILE A 114 3.28 -3.01 -3.58
CA ILE A 114 2.30 -2.88 -4.67
C ILE A 114 3.00 -2.53 -5.99
N ALA A 115 4.01 -1.64 -5.97
CA ALA A 115 4.75 -1.25 -7.17
C ALA A 115 5.59 -2.40 -7.74
N ILE A 116 6.10 -3.29 -6.87
CA ILE A 116 6.76 -4.53 -7.28
C ILE A 116 5.76 -5.47 -7.97
N GLY A 117 4.48 -5.44 -7.55
CA GLY A 117 3.38 -6.21 -8.12
C GLY A 117 3.52 -7.71 -7.93
N GLY A 118 4.43 -8.13 -7.03
CA GLY A 118 4.91 -9.49 -6.89
C GLY A 118 5.95 -9.70 -5.80
N SER A 119 5.86 -8.99 -4.67
CA SER A 119 6.90 -9.04 -3.62
C SER A 119 7.04 -10.42 -2.94
N TYR A 120 6.07 -11.32 -3.14
CA TYR A 120 6.23 -12.73 -2.78
C TYR A 120 6.87 -13.50 -3.93
N VAL A 121 8.05 -14.04 -3.65
CA VAL A 121 8.73 -15.03 -4.48
C VAL A 121 8.38 -16.41 -3.93
N ALA A 122 7.64 -17.19 -4.70
CA ALA A 122 7.41 -18.59 -4.36
C ALA A 122 8.74 -19.37 -4.37
N PRO A 123 8.84 -20.52 -3.68
CA PRO A 123 10.09 -21.31 -3.62
C PRO A 123 10.66 -21.73 -4.98
N ASP A 124 9.85 -21.71 -6.04
CA ASP A 124 10.24 -21.99 -7.43
C ASP A 124 10.72 -20.76 -8.21
N GLY A 125 10.77 -19.59 -7.57
CA GLY A 125 11.20 -18.33 -8.16
C GLY A 125 10.11 -17.56 -8.92
N SER A 126 8.86 -18.03 -8.91
CA SER A 126 7.74 -17.29 -9.49
C SER A 126 7.31 -16.13 -8.58
N TYR A 127 6.98 -14.99 -9.17
CA TYR A 127 6.44 -13.84 -8.45
C TYR A 127 4.91 -13.92 -8.48
N ALA A 128 4.29 -13.46 -7.39
CA ALA A 128 2.92 -13.01 -7.48
C ALA A 128 2.81 -11.87 -8.52
N GLY A 129 1.63 -11.67 -9.11
CA GLY A 129 1.43 -10.73 -10.21
C GLY A 129 0.19 -9.87 -9.98
N ALA A 130 -0.36 -9.35 -11.08
CA ALA A 130 -1.70 -8.80 -11.08
C ALA A 130 -2.74 -9.87 -11.44
N VAL A 131 -3.84 -9.93 -10.68
CA VAL A 131 -4.98 -10.80 -11.02
C VAL A 131 -6.04 -10.00 -11.77
N GLY A 132 -6.29 -10.41 -13.02
CA GLY A 132 -7.32 -9.87 -13.90
C GLY A 132 -6.77 -8.99 -15.02
N ASP A 133 -7.57 -8.85 -16.08
CA ASP A 133 -7.19 -8.10 -17.27
C ASP A 133 -6.91 -6.63 -16.94
N HIS A 134 -5.77 -6.11 -17.43
CA HIS A 134 -5.34 -4.72 -17.28
C HIS A 134 -5.11 -4.22 -15.84
N VAL A 135 -5.15 -5.10 -14.83
CA VAL A 135 -4.95 -4.69 -13.43
C VAL A 135 -3.55 -4.13 -13.19
N GLU A 136 -2.51 -4.73 -13.78
CA GLU A 136 -1.13 -4.23 -13.69
C GLU A 136 -0.99 -2.79 -14.20
N VAL A 137 -1.57 -2.52 -15.38
CA VAL A 137 -1.56 -1.18 -15.99
C VAL A 137 -2.30 -0.19 -15.09
N LEU A 138 -3.48 -0.56 -14.60
CA LEU A 138 -4.30 0.29 -13.75
C LEU A 138 -3.61 0.61 -12.41
N VAL A 139 -2.94 -0.37 -11.79
CA VAL A 139 -2.16 -0.16 -10.56
C VAL A 139 -0.97 0.75 -10.83
N THR A 140 -0.25 0.55 -11.94
CA THR A 140 0.88 1.38 -12.35
C THR A 140 0.47 2.84 -12.57
N GLU A 141 -0.63 3.07 -13.29
CA GLU A 141 -1.20 4.41 -13.52
C GLU A 141 -1.64 5.08 -12.20
N SER A 142 -2.26 4.29 -11.31
CA SER A 142 -2.67 4.76 -9.98
C SER A 142 -1.49 5.23 -9.14
N LEU A 143 -0.44 4.40 -9.08
CA LEU A 143 0.81 4.73 -8.38
C LEU A 143 1.44 5.98 -8.97
N ALA A 144 1.65 6.01 -10.29
CA ALA A 144 2.28 7.14 -10.99
C ALA A 144 1.56 8.46 -10.71
N THR A 145 0.22 8.46 -10.79
CA THR A 145 -0.61 9.64 -10.48
C THR A 145 -0.51 10.06 -9.01
N SER A 146 -0.38 9.08 -8.10
CA SER A 146 -0.34 9.34 -6.67
C SER A 146 1.02 9.80 -6.15
N MET A 147 2.11 9.52 -6.89
CA MET A 147 3.49 9.82 -6.46
C MET A 147 3.75 11.32 -6.22
N GLU A 148 3.09 12.22 -6.97
CA GLU A 148 3.29 13.66 -6.80
C GLU A 148 2.98 14.12 -5.37
N ARG A 149 1.97 13.53 -4.72
CA ARG A 149 1.56 13.87 -3.36
C ARG A 149 2.65 13.57 -2.33
N LEU A 150 3.46 12.55 -2.58
CA LEU A 150 4.54 12.12 -1.70
C LEU A 150 5.76 13.05 -1.78
N SER A 151 5.79 13.97 -2.74
CA SER A 151 6.87 14.95 -2.91
C SER A 151 6.99 15.95 -1.76
N THR A 152 6.07 15.97 -0.79
CA THR A 152 6.16 16.78 0.43
C THR A 152 7.03 16.12 1.51
N ILE A 153 7.28 14.81 1.41
CA ILE A 153 8.06 14.04 2.38
C ILE A 153 9.54 14.42 2.27
N ARG A 154 10.19 14.62 3.41
CA ARG A 154 11.60 15.08 3.49
C ARG A 154 12.53 14.11 4.21
N THR A 155 11.98 13.10 4.89
CA THR A 155 12.76 12.09 5.61
C THR A 155 13.63 11.31 4.61
N PRO A 156 14.98 11.35 4.71
CA PRO A 156 15.87 10.86 3.64
C PRO A 156 15.60 9.42 3.19
N ARG A 157 15.43 8.49 4.14
CA ARG A 157 15.11 7.08 3.83
C ARG A 157 13.77 6.91 3.09
N LEU A 158 12.79 7.75 3.38
CA LEU A 158 11.48 7.71 2.71
C LEU A 158 11.54 8.36 1.33
N VAL A 159 12.33 9.42 1.17
CA VAL A 159 12.63 10.00 -0.14
C VAL A 159 13.29 8.97 -1.05
N ALA A 160 14.27 8.20 -0.53
CA ALA A 160 14.91 7.14 -1.30
C ALA A 160 13.92 6.05 -1.74
N LEU A 161 13.02 5.63 -0.85
CA LEU A 161 11.95 4.68 -1.21
C LEU A 161 11.00 5.24 -2.28
N ILE A 162 10.54 6.49 -2.15
CA ILE A 162 9.68 7.13 -3.15
C ILE A 162 10.38 7.21 -4.52
N GLN A 163 11.68 7.56 -4.54
CA GLN A 163 12.47 7.63 -5.76
C GLN A 163 12.70 6.25 -6.40
N ALA A 164 12.89 5.20 -5.59
CA ALA A 164 12.99 3.83 -6.07
C ALA A 164 11.67 3.39 -6.73
N ILE A 165 10.52 3.66 -6.10
CA ILE A 165 9.19 3.38 -6.66
C ILE A 165 9.01 4.13 -7.98
N GLN A 166 9.27 5.43 -8.01
CA GLN A 166 9.18 6.23 -9.25
C GLN A 166 10.07 5.69 -10.36
N SER A 167 11.30 5.27 -10.03
CA SER A 167 12.21 4.67 -10.99
C SER A 167 11.64 3.36 -11.55
N LEU A 168 11.09 2.49 -10.70
CA LEU A 168 10.45 1.25 -11.15
C LEU A 168 9.27 1.52 -12.09
N LEU A 169 8.43 2.51 -11.78
CA LEU A 169 7.28 2.88 -12.63
C LEU A 169 7.69 3.41 -14.01
N VAL A 170 8.86 4.05 -14.13
CA VAL A 170 9.40 4.54 -15.42
C VAL A 170 9.99 3.39 -16.25
N GLN A 171 10.60 2.40 -15.61
CA GLN A 171 11.16 1.23 -16.30
C GLN A 171 11.12 0.04 -15.35
N SER A 172 10.35 -0.98 -15.72
CA SER A 172 10.26 -2.21 -14.93
C SER A 172 11.46 -3.11 -15.25
N THR A 173 12.46 -3.12 -14.37
CA THR A 173 13.63 -4.03 -14.45
C THR A 173 13.89 -4.67 -13.10
N ASP A 174 14.49 -5.86 -13.10
CA ASP A 174 14.81 -6.58 -11.85
C ASP A 174 15.70 -5.74 -10.92
N ALA A 175 16.73 -5.08 -11.44
CA ALA A 175 17.56 -4.18 -10.64
C ALA A 175 16.79 -3.02 -9.99
N ARG A 176 15.69 -2.55 -10.60
CA ARG A 176 14.84 -1.51 -10.00
C ARG A 176 13.86 -2.10 -8.99
N ARG A 177 13.41 -3.35 -9.19
CA ARG A 177 12.67 -4.13 -8.19
C ARG A 177 13.52 -4.32 -6.93
N ASP A 178 14.74 -4.82 -7.07
CA ASP A 178 15.70 -5.01 -5.96
C ASP A 178 15.99 -3.70 -5.21
N ALA A 179 16.03 -2.58 -5.93
CA ALA A 179 16.22 -1.26 -5.33
C ALA A 179 15.02 -0.81 -4.49
N VAL A 180 13.79 -1.12 -4.91
CA VAL A 180 12.58 -0.88 -4.11
C VAL A 180 12.60 -1.75 -2.85
N GLU A 181 12.86 -3.05 -2.98
CA GLU A 181 12.96 -3.99 -1.85
C GLU A 181 14.00 -3.52 -0.82
N SER A 182 15.20 -3.19 -1.30
CA SER A 182 16.27 -2.66 -0.43
C SER A 182 15.86 -1.36 0.26
N ALA A 183 15.13 -0.47 -0.42
CA ALA A 183 14.67 0.78 0.16
C ALA A 183 13.53 0.58 1.17
N ILE A 184 12.69 -0.44 1.00
CA ILE A 184 11.68 -0.86 1.98
C ILE A 184 12.38 -1.30 3.28
N ASP A 185 13.36 -2.19 3.19
CA ASP A 185 14.12 -2.68 4.35
C ASP A 185 14.77 -1.54 5.15
N VAL A 186 15.38 -0.59 4.43
CA VAL A 186 15.99 0.61 5.04
C VAL A 186 14.94 1.52 5.67
N ALA A 187 13.76 1.67 5.06
CA ALA A 187 12.68 2.49 5.58
C ALA A 187 12.09 1.90 6.88
N LEU A 188 11.90 0.58 6.92
CA LEU A 188 11.35 -0.16 8.06
C LEU A 188 12.35 -0.26 9.22
N THR A 189 13.65 -0.27 8.94
CA THR A 189 14.69 -0.33 9.97
C THR A 189 14.81 1.02 10.71
N PRO A 190 14.58 1.08 12.04
CA PRO A 190 14.76 2.30 12.81
C PRO A 190 16.23 2.77 12.75
N PRO A 191 16.50 4.09 12.74
CA PRO A 191 17.87 4.57 12.89
C PRO A 191 18.43 4.06 14.23
N ALA A 192 19.69 3.61 14.22
CA ALA A 192 20.37 3.15 15.42
C ALA A 192 20.29 4.24 16.50
N THR A 193 19.63 3.94 17.61
CA THR A 193 19.63 4.80 18.79
C THR A 193 21.04 4.80 19.37
N HIS A 194 21.74 5.92 19.30
CA HIS A 194 22.99 6.15 20.01
C HIS A 194 22.75 6.03 21.53
N TRP A 195 22.85 4.82 22.09
CA TRP A 195 22.75 4.63 23.54
C TRP A 195 24.03 4.15 24.23
N ASP A 196 25.14 3.97 23.51
CA ASP A 196 26.43 3.65 24.12
C ASP A 196 27.46 4.75 23.88
N ARG A 197 27.29 5.87 24.59
CA ARG A 197 28.41 6.64 25.17
C ARG A 197 27.93 7.30 26.45
N ARG A 198 27.99 6.59 27.57
CA ARG A 198 28.25 7.25 28.85
C ARG A 198 29.74 7.05 29.21
N PRO A 199 30.39 8.10 29.72
CA PRO A 199 31.82 8.10 30.03
C PRO A 199 32.18 7.12 31.16
#